data_AF-A0A932T8T2-F1
#
_entry.id   AF-A0A932T8T2-F1
#
_cell.length_a   1.000
_cell.length_b   1.000
_cell.length_c   1.000
_cell.angle_alpha   90.00
_cell.angle_beta   90.00
_cell.angle_gamma   90.00
#
_symmetry.space_group_name_H-M   'P 1'
#
loop_
_entity.id
_entity.type
_entity.pdbx_description
1 polymer ?
#
loop_
_entity_poly.entity_id
_entity_poly.type
_entity_poly.pdbx_seq_one_letter_code
_entity_poly.pdbx_strand_id
1 'polypeptide(L)' 'MEEHPQARYIVETFAKAGFIAYYAGGWVRDYLLQHPSDDIDIATNAPPETIQALFPHTIPIGISFGIILVIIEGHP' A
#
# COMPACT_ATOMS: atom_id res chain seq x y z
N MET A 1 -0.12 -16.11 -11.07
CA MET A 1 0.25 -14.99 -10.19
C MET A 1 -0.92 -14.04 -10.21
N GLU A 2 -1.50 -13.77 -9.06
CA GLU A 2 -2.78 -13.09 -8.94
C GLU A 2 -2.60 -11.59 -9.17
N GLU A 3 -3.52 -10.97 -9.90
CA GLU A 3 -3.56 -9.51 -9.97
C GLU A 3 -4.07 -8.98 -8.63
N HIS A 4 -3.40 -7.97 -8.09
CA HIS A 4 -3.83 -7.27 -6.87
C HIS A 4 -4.35 -5.87 -7.24
N PRO A 5 -5.60 -5.77 -7.76
CA PRO A 5 -6.14 -4.52 -8.28
C PRO A 5 -6.22 -3.42 -7.20
N GLN A 6 -6.45 -3.80 -5.93
CA GLN A 6 -6.48 -2.87 -4.80
C GLN A 6 -5.11 -2.22 -4.56
N ALA A 7 -4.04 -3.02 -4.55
CA ALA A 7 -2.69 -2.50 -4.33
C ALA A 7 -2.24 -1.61 -5.50
N ARG A 8 -2.59 -1.99 -6.74
CA ARG A 8 -2.37 -1.14 -7.92
C ARG A 8 -3.13 0.19 -7.81
N TYR A 9 -4.40 0.15 -7.41
CA TYR A 9 -5.21 1.33 -7.18
C TYR A 9 -4.57 2.29 -6.17
N ILE A 10 -4.01 1.76 -5.07
CA ILE A 10 -3.31 2.57 -4.07
C ILE A 10 -2.10 3.28 -4.70
N VAL A 11 -1.23 2.56 -5.41
CA VAL A 11 -0.04 3.13 -6.07
C VAL A 11 -0.43 4.20 -7.10
N GLU A 12 -1.44 3.94 -7.94
CA GLU A 12 -1.93 4.90 -8.93
C GLU A 12 -2.57 6.14 -8.28
N THR A 13 -3.22 5.98 -7.12
CA THR A 13 -3.81 7.09 -6.36
C THR A 13 -2.72 8.02 -5.82
N PHE A 14 -1.64 7.47 -5.26
CA PHE A 14 -0.48 8.27 -4.86
C PHE A 14 0.16 8.99 -6.05
N ALA A 15 0.36 8.30 -7.18
CA ALA A 15 0.93 8.90 -8.38
C ALA A 15 0.08 10.08 -8.90
N LYS A 16 -1.25 9.93 -8.93
CA LYS A 16 -2.19 11.00 -9.32
C LYS A 16 -2.16 12.19 -8.35
N ALA A 17 -1.90 11.94 -7.07
CA ALA A 17 -1.75 12.97 -6.05
C ALA A 17 -0.34 13.61 -6.01
N GLY A 18 0.58 13.21 -6.91
CA GLY A 18 1.92 13.77 -7.02
C GLY A 18 2.95 13.13 -6.07
N PHE A 19 2.62 11.98 -5.48
CA PHE A 19 3.51 11.21 -4.61
C PHE A 19 4.12 10.03 -5.36
N ILE A 20 5.29 9.61 -4.90
CA ILE A 20 5.98 8.42 -5.36
C ILE A 20 5.53 7.27 -4.47
N ALA A 21 5.11 6.15 -5.07
CA ALA A 21 4.77 4.94 -4.36
C ALA A 21 5.34 3.71 -5.07
N TYR A 22 5.83 2.75 -4.30
CA TYR A 22 6.40 1.50 -4.79
C TYR A 22 5.87 0.32 -3.99
N TYR A 23 5.71 -0.83 -4.65
CA TYR A 23 5.68 -2.10 -3.95
C TYR A 23 7.01 -2.30 -3.23
N ALA A 24 6.96 -2.82 -2.01
CA ALA A 24 8.13 -2.95 -1.15
C ALA A 24 8.14 -4.31 -0.41
N GLY A 25 9.20 -4.53 0.36
CA GLY A 25 9.24 -5.60 1.36
C GLY A 25 9.25 -7.02 0.80
N GLY A 26 8.70 -7.93 1.60
CA GLY A 26 8.67 -9.37 1.32
C GLY A 26 7.89 -9.70 0.05
N TRP A 27 6.82 -8.95 -0.23
CA TRP A 27 6.00 -9.16 -1.41
C TRP A 27 6.80 -9.03 -2.71
N VAL A 28 7.67 -8.03 -2.84
CA VAL A 28 8.52 -7.86 -4.04
C VAL A 28 9.46 -9.04 -4.21
N ARG A 29 10.08 -9.51 -3.11
CA ARG A 29 10.94 -10.71 -3.13
C ARG A 29 10.14 -11.93 -3.60
N ASP A 30 8.98 -12.17 -3.01
CA ASP A 30 8.18 -13.36 -3.26
C ASP A 30 7.58 -13.34 -4.68
N TYR A 31 7.15 -12.17 -5.15
CA TYR A 31 6.76 -11.93 -6.55
C TYR A 31 7.88 -12.33 -7.53
N LEU A 32 9.12 -11.87 -7.28
CA LEU A 32 10.27 -12.20 -8.13
C LEU A 32 10.64 -13.68 -8.10
N LEU A 33 10.42 -14.35 -6.95
CA LEU A 33 10.67 -15.78 -6.77
C LEU A 33 9.49 -16.67 -7.20
N GLN A 34 8.38 -16.09 -7.68
CA GLN A 34 7.14 -16.82 -7.98
C GLN A 34 6.59 -17.60 -6.78
N HIS A 35 6.80 -17.07 -5.57
CA HIS A 35 6.29 -17.61 -4.31
C HIS A 35 5.01 -16.85 -3.91
N PRO A 36 3.97 -17.53 -3.38
CA PRO A 36 2.79 -16.84 -2.85
C PRO A 36 3.17 -15.95 -1.67
N SER A 37 2.51 -14.79 -1.55
CA SER A 37 2.66 -13.85 -0.44
C SER A 37 1.27 -13.45 0.04
N ASP A 38 1.09 -13.43 1.35
CA ASP A 38 -0.20 -13.14 1.98
C ASP A 38 -0.42 -11.63 2.21
N ASP A 39 0.67 -10.85 2.20
CA ASP A 39 0.66 -9.40 2.46
C ASP A 39 1.32 -8.60 1.31
N ILE A 40 0.88 -7.35 1.10
CA ILE A 40 1.47 -6.39 0.16
C ILE A 40 1.89 -5.13 0.90
N ASP A 41 3.19 -4.84 0.90
CA ASP A 41 3.72 -3.59 1.42
C ASP A 41 3.84 -2.54 0.31
N ILE A 42 3.39 -1.32 0.60
CA ILE A 42 3.59 -0.15 -0.26
C ILE A 42 4.37 0.92 0.50
N ALA A 43 5.51 1.33 -0.05
CA ALA A 43 6.28 2.46 0.45
C ALA A 43 5.95 3.72 -0.36
N THR A 44 5.70 4.85 0.32
CA THR A 44 5.38 6.13 -0.32
C THR A 44 6.09 7.28 0.38
N ASN A 45 6.30 8.40 -0.33
CA ASN A 45 6.74 9.66 0.29
C ASN A 45 5.57 10.54 0.78
N ALA A 46 4.33 10.06 0.67
CA ALA A 46 3.16 10.73 1.25
C ALA A 46 3.19 10.66 2.79
N PRO A 47 2.94 11.78 3.50
CA PRO A 47 2.86 11.76 4.95
C PRO A 47 1.57 11.06 5.43
N PRO A 48 1.53 10.54 6.67
CA PRO A 48 0.38 9.82 7.22
C PRO A 48 -0.97 10.52 7.03
N GLU A 49 -1.01 11.84 7.22
CA GLU A 49 -2.22 12.66 7.09
C GLU A 49 -2.72 12.69 5.65
N THR A 50 -1.81 12.68 4.67
CA THR A 50 -2.17 12.56 3.24
C THR A 50 -2.74 11.19 2.93
N ILE A 51 -2.19 10.12 3.50
CA ILE A 51 -2.72 8.77 3.31
C ILE A 51 -4.17 8.71 3.83
N GLN A 52 -4.42 9.23 5.03
CA GLN A 52 -5.75 9.30 5.63
C GLN A 52 -6.73 10.19 4.84
N ALA A 53 -6.23 11.23 4.15
CA ALA A 53 -7.05 12.09 3.30
C ALA A 53 -7.38 11.45 1.94
N LEU A 54 -6.46 10.68 1.36
CA LEU A 54 -6.64 10.01 0.07
C LEU A 54 -7.50 8.75 0.17
N PHE A 55 -7.47 8.06 1.31
CA PHE A 55 -8.19 6.81 1.49
C PHE A 55 -9.19 6.90 2.66
N PRO A 56 -10.49 6.66 2.42
CA PRO A 56 -11.54 6.89 3.42
C PRO A 56 -11.48 5.90 4.60
N HIS A 57 -10.89 4.72 4.41
CA HIS A 57 -10.78 3.68 5.42
C HIS A 57 -9.32 3.33 5.66
N THR A 58 -8.78 3.80 6.79
CA THR A 58 -7.40 3.55 7.19
C THR A 58 -7.32 3.20 8.67
N ILE A 59 -6.33 2.39 9.05
CA ILE A 59 -6.03 2.05 10.45
C ILE A 59 -4.58 2.41 10.75
N PRO A 60 -4.31 3.36 11.67
CA PRO A 60 -2.95 3.78 12.03
C PRO A 60 -2.28 2.76 12.97
N ILE A 61 -1.89 1.59 12.45
CA ILE A 61 -1.31 0.50 13.25
C ILE A 61 0.09 0.81 13.80
N GLY A 62 0.81 1.77 13.21
CA GLY A 62 2.16 2.14 13.61
C GLY A 62 2.52 3.55 13.17
N ILE A 63 1.63 4.51 13.41
CA ILE A 63 1.76 5.87 12.88
C ILE A 63 3.04 6.59 13.33
N SER A 64 3.53 6.32 14.55
CA SER A 64 4.83 6.84 15.03
C SER A 64 6.02 6.36 14.20
N PHE A 65 5.84 5.29 13.42
CA PHE A 65 6.81 4.72 12.50
C PHE A 65 6.41 4.94 11.02
N GLY A 66 5.35 5.71 10.76
CA GLY A 66 4.83 5.95 9.41
C GLY A 66 4.02 4.80 8.82
N ILE A 67 3.52 3.87 9.63
CA ILE A 67 2.77 2.70 9.16
C ILE A 67 1.26 2.94 9.28
N ILE A 68 0.56 2.84 8.14
CA ILE A 68 -0.90 2.90 8.02
C ILE A 68 -1.36 1.69 7.20
N LEU A 69 -2.38 1.01 7.70
CA LEU A 69 -3.14 0.01 6.94
C LEU A 69 -4.25 0.70 6.15
N VAL A 70 -4.41 0.38 4.86
CA VAL A 70 -5.41 0.98 3.97
C VAL A 70 -6.43 -0.08 3.60
N ILE A 71 -7.71 0.13 3.92
CA ILE A 71 -8.77 -0.85 3.63
C ILE A 71 -9.46 -0.48 2.32
N ILE A 72 -9.42 -1.39 1.34
CA ILE A 72 -10.09 -1.25 0.05
C ILE A 72 -11.12 -2.37 -0.11
N GLU A 73 -12.40 -2.01 -0.29
CA GLU A 73 -13.50 -2.98 -0.50
C GLU A 73 -13.62 -4.06 0.59
N GLY A 74 -13.21 -3.74 1.83
CA GLY A 74 -13.23 -4.67 2.96
C GLY A 74 -11.98 -5.54 3.08
N HIS A 75 -11.01 -5.38 2.19
CA HIS A 75 -9.70 -6.02 2.26
C HIS A 75 -8.67 -5.10 2.92
N PRO A 76 -7.94 -5.58 3.95
CA PRO A 76 -6.84 -4.85 4.55
C PRO A 76 -5.62 -4.74 3.64
#